data_AF-A0A7W1AHZ8-F1
#
_entry.id   AF-A0A7W1AHZ8-F1
#
_cell.length_a   1.000
_cell.length_b   1.000
_cell.length_c   1.000
_cell.angle_alpha   90.00
_cell.angle_beta   90.00
_cell.angle_gamma   90.00
#
_symmetry.space_group_name_H-M   'P 1'
#
loop_
_entity.id
_entity.type
_entity.pdbx_description
1 polymer ?
#
loop_
_entity_poly.entity_id
_entity_poly.type
_entity_poly.pdbx_seq_one_letter_code
_entity_poly.pdbx_strand_id
1 'polypeptide(L)'
;MPIPAERRRSFLARQVATMALSHVQVDTPMAIVRASAWSNSLMRMGVHLPLFVIHDIGVMLSMTRGAGGYTIRAREAQLARIQLPPPLKPLLEQYRKLLENIAASEVTERLAGLRLRDEMVAVLLSRILGDTYNRWRDRSKSAGAEPLPLDLGILGEIDFADHFRDFDPRGLWTFAEHLVAQSMHIYTQVELIDLDTVRLLGLFKEDSASGSEALGGAIDLVDLFAALGSPEANDVANFSLDLLPSVLETRRSTGAQTFAVD
;
A
#
# COMPACT_ATOMS: atom_id res chain seq x y z
N MET A 1 23.40 4.29 -8.40
CA MET A 1 24.60 4.11 -7.58
C MET A 1 24.46 2.78 -6.85
N PRO A 2 25.47 1.89 -6.88
CA PRO A 2 25.40 0.64 -6.14
C PRO A 2 25.23 0.92 -4.64
N ILE A 3 24.48 0.08 -3.92
CA ILE A 3 24.41 0.15 -2.46
C ILE A 3 25.85 0.13 -1.91
N PRO A 4 26.22 1.05 -1.00
CA PRO A 4 27.57 1.11 -0.43
C PRO A 4 28.04 -0.27 0.05
N ALA A 5 29.31 -0.60 -0.15
CA ALA A 5 29.84 -1.95 0.10
C ALA A 5 29.54 -2.45 1.53
N GLU A 6 29.65 -1.57 2.52
CA GLU A 6 29.30 -1.83 3.93
C GLU A 6 27.84 -2.20 4.16
N ARG A 7 26.93 -1.81 3.26
CA ARG A 7 25.49 -2.04 3.33
C ARG A 7 25.00 -3.15 2.40
N ARG A 8 25.86 -3.84 1.67
CA ARG A 8 25.41 -4.93 0.77
C ARG A 8 24.66 -6.05 1.49
N ARG A 9 24.98 -6.31 2.76
CA ARG A 9 24.26 -7.29 3.61
C ARG A 9 23.22 -6.65 4.56
N SER A 10 22.89 -5.38 4.34
CA SER A 10 21.92 -4.64 5.17
C SER A 10 20.49 -5.09 4.93
N PHE A 11 19.58 -4.66 5.81
CA PHE A 11 18.16 -4.85 5.62
C PHE A 11 17.66 -4.11 4.37
N LEU A 12 18.17 -2.90 4.10
CA LEU A 12 17.93 -2.19 2.85
C LEU A 12 18.22 -3.09 1.62
N ALA A 13 19.42 -3.65 1.53
CA ALA A 13 19.82 -4.48 0.39
C ALA A 13 18.91 -5.70 0.21
N ARG A 14 18.50 -6.34 1.32
CA ARG A 14 17.51 -7.41 1.30
C ARG A 14 16.17 -6.94 0.74
N GLN A 15 15.64 -5.82 1.24
CA GLN A 15 14.32 -5.32 0.83
C GLN A 15 14.29 -4.95 -0.65
N VAL A 16 15.28 -4.20 -1.13
CA VAL A 16 15.34 -3.82 -2.56
C VAL A 16 15.61 -5.04 -3.44
N ALA A 17 16.37 -6.04 -2.99
CA ALA A 17 16.53 -7.27 -3.75
C ALA A 17 15.20 -8.00 -3.97
N THR A 18 14.28 -7.95 -2.99
CA THR A 18 12.96 -8.58 -3.15
C THR A 18 12.17 -7.98 -4.31
N MET A 19 12.43 -6.73 -4.71
CA MET A 19 11.79 -6.09 -5.86
C MET A 19 12.04 -6.81 -7.18
N ALA A 20 13.05 -7.68 -7.28
CA ALA A 20 13.22 -8.57 -8.43
C ALA A 20 11.99 -9.48 -8.64
N LEU A 21 11.21 -9.77 -7.59
CA LEU A 21 10.00 -10.60 -7.61
C LEU A 21 8.70 -9.80 -7.84
N SER A 22 8.77 -8.46 -7.89
CA SER A 22 7.60 -7.61 -8.12
C SER A 22 6.96 -7.92 -9.48
N HIS A 23 5.64 -8.02 -9.49
CA HIS A 23 4.84 -8.24 -10.70
C HIS A 23 4.03 -7.01 -11.11
N VAL A 24 4.05 -5.94 -10.32
CA VAL A 24 3.43 -4.67 -10.71
C VAL A 24 4.51 -3.75 -11.25
N GLN A 25 4.32 -3.28 -12.48
CA GLN A 25 5.25 -2.38 -13.17
C GLN A 25 4.60 -1.02 -13.40
N VAL A 26 5.36 0.02 -13.09
CA VAL A 26 4.97 1.43 -13.25
C VAL A 26 6.14 2.21 -13.81
N ASP A 27 5.83 3.20 -14.64
CA ASP A 27 6.82 4.07 -15.27
C ASP A 27 7.03 5.34 -14.43
N THR A 28 7.33 5.16 -13.14
CA THR A 28 7.69 6.26 -12.26
C THR A 28 8.72 5.84 -11.22
N PRO A 29 9.86 6.55 -11.12
CA PRO A 29 10.89 6.26 -10.13
C PRO A 29 10.41 6.53 -8.69
N MET A 30 9.35 7.31 -8.50
CA MET A 30 8.78 7.56 -7.17
C MET A 30 8.10 6.35 -6.55
N ALA A 31 7.73 5.32 -7.32
CA ALA A 31 7.01 4.17 -6.80
C ALA A 31 7.79 3.39 -5.72
N ILE A 32 9.11 3.25 -5.89
CA ILE A 32 9.95 2.57 -4.89
C ILE A 32 10.14 3.42 -3.62
N VAL A 33 10.17 4.75 -3.76
CA VAL A 33 10.25 5.68 -2.62
C VAL A 33 8.94 5.63 -1.82
N ARG A 34 7.79 5.63 -2.50
CA ARG A 34 6.47 5.46 -1.87
C ARG A 34 6.34 4.10 -1.19
N ALA A 35 6.75 3.02 -1.85
CA ALA A 35 6.78 1.69 -1.24
C ALA A 35 7.65 1.65 0.03
N SER A 36 8.77 2.37 0.04
CA SER A 36 9.64 2.50 1.22
C SER A 36 8.96 3.30 2.34
N ALA A 37 8.22 4.37 2.01
CA ALA A 37 7.41 5.13 2.97
C ALA A 37 6.28 4.28 3.58
N TRP A 38 5.59 3.47 2.76
CA TRP A 38 4.57 2.53 3.24
C TRP A 38 5.18 1.46 4.13
N SER A 39 6.35 0.90 3.76
CA SER A 39 7.10 -0.05 4.57
C SER A 39 7.47 0.52 5.93
N ASN A 40 7.94 1.77 5.99
CA ASN A 40 8.28 2.43 7.24
C ASN A 40 7.04 2.66 8.12
N SER A 41 5.88 2.90 7.50
CA SER A 41 4.61 3.07 8.22
C SER A 41 4.07 1.75 8.74
N LEU A 42 4.12 0.68 7.93
CA LEU A 42 3.81 -0.70 8.35
C LEU A 42 4.71 -1.16 9.51
N MET A 43 6.00 -0.82 9.46
CA MET A 43 6.95 -1.11 10.54
C MET A 43 6.53 -0.50 11.87
N ARG A 44 6.03 0.75 11.88
CA ARG A 44 5.50 1.39 13.10
C ARG A 44 4.27 0.68 13.65
N MET A 45 3.52 -0.01 12.80
CA MET A 45 2.38 -0.86 13.17
C MET A 45 2.77 -2.32 13.49
N GLY A 46 4.08 -2.64 13.51
CA GLY A 46 4.59 -3.98 13.82
C GLY A 46 4.50 -4.98 12.65
N VAL A 47 4.26 -4.51 11.42
CA VAL A 47 4.16 -5.33 10.21
C VAL A 47 5.41 -5.16 9.35
N HIS A 48 6.12 -6.26 9.08
CA HIS A 48 7.38 -6.26 8.34
C HIS A 48 7.28 -7.14 7.10
N LEU A 49 6.62 -6.62 6.05
CA LEU A 49 6.42 -7.31 4.80
C LEU A 49 7.63 -7.13 3.85
N PRO A 50 7.91 -8.09 2.95
CA PRO A 50 8.84 -7.86 1.84
C PRO A 50 8.38 -6.72 0.94
N LEU A 51 9.33 -5.86 0.55
CA LEU A 51 9.06 -4.63 -0.19
C LEU A 51 8.29 -4.86 -1.50
N PHE A 52 8.52 -5.96 -2.21
CA PHE A 52 7.80 -6.24 -3.46
C PHE A 52 6.28 -6.41 -3.27
N VAL A 53 5.83 -6.98 -2.13
CA VAL A 53 4.40 -7.13 -1.83
C VAL A 53 3.79 -5.78 -1.45
N ILE A 54 4.51 -5.00 -0.64
CA ILE A 54 4.13 -3.63 -0.25
C ILE A 54 3.99 -2.76 -1.50
N HIS A 55 4.99 -2.81 -2.38
CA HIS A 55 4.99 -2.10 -3.65
C HIS A 55 3.82 -2.53 -4.53
N ASP A 56 3.69 -3.83 -4.80
CA ASP A 56 2.72 -4.32 -5.76
C ASP A 56 1.29 -3.95 -5.36
N ILE A 57 0.90 -4.25 -4.11
CA ILE A 57 -0.46 -3.95 -3.64
C ILE A 57 -0.64 -2.44 -3.44
N GLY A 58 0.33 -1.73 -2.87
CA GLY A 58 0.20 -0.29 -2.63
C GLY A 58 0.10 0.53 -3.92
N VAL A 59 0.78 0.11 -4.99
CA VAL A 59 0.62 0.71 -6.33
C VAL A 59 -0.79 0.44 -6.86
N MET A 60 -1.30 -0.78 -6.76
CA MET A 60 -2.67 -1.09 -7.23
C MET A 60 -3.74 -0.28 -6.49
N LEU A 61 -3.54 0.02 -5.21
CA LEU A 61 -4.45 0.84 -4.40
C LEU A 61 -4.36 2.35 -4.68
N SER A 62 -3.32 2.81 -5.38
CA SER A 62 -3.04 4.25 -5.53
C SER A 62 -2.86 4.73 -6.97
N MET A 63 -2.86 3.82 -7.95
CA MET A 63 -2.72 4.12 -9.36
C MET A 63 -3.71 3.28 -10.16
N THR A 64 -4.26 3.84 -11.23
CA THR A 64 -5.15 3.09 -12.13
C THR A 64 -4.38 2.06 -12.96
N ARG A 65 -5.04 0.99 -13.39
CA ARG A 65 -4.45 0.00 -14.30
C ARG A 65 -4.47 0.52 -15.73
N GLY A 66 -3.40 0.27 -16.49
CA GLY A 66 -3.34 0.59 -17.93
C GLY A 66 -2.48 1.80 -18.27
N ALA A 67 -2.86 2.55 -19.31
CA ALA A 67 -2.06 3.64 -19.86
C ALA A 67 -1.80 4.75 -18.82
N GLY A 68 -0.54 5.11 -18.61
CA GLY A 68 -0.13 6.10 -17.59
C GLY A 68 -0.21 5.61 -16.15
N GLY A 69 -0.59 4.35 -15.92
CA GLY A 69 -0.73 3.73 -14.62
C GLY A 69 0.19 2.53 -14.44
N TYR A 70 -0.33 1.46 -13.84
CA TYR A 70 0.41 0.22 -13.65
C TYR A 70 0.02 -0.90 -14.63
N THR A 71 0.92 -1.85 -14.84
CA THR A 71 0.65 -3.12 -15.53
C THR A 71 1.10 -4.29 -14.67
N ILE A 72 0.42 -5.44 -14.80
CA ILE A 72 0.82 -6.68 -14.11
C ILE A 72 1.65 -7.52 -15.06
N ARG A 73 2.93 -7.68 -14.77
CA ARG A 73 3.90 -8.46 -15.51
C ARG A 73 5.13 -8.76 -14.65
N ALA A 74 5.62 -9.99 -14.71
CA ALA A 74 6.87 -10.36 -14.08
C ALA A 74 8.05 -9.54 -14.62
N ARG A 75 9.05 -9.29 -13.77
CA ARG A 75 10.32 -8.67 -14.17
C ARG A 75 11.27 -9.72 -14.77
N GLU A 76 10.92 -10.25 -15.94
CA GLU A 76 11.61 -11.39 -16.57
C GLU A 76 13.14 -11.25 -16.63
N ALA A 77 13.65 -10.06 -16.99
CA ALA A 77 15.08 -9.79 -17.04
C ALA A 77 15.78 -9.90 -15.67
N GLN A 78 15.08 -9.54 -14.60
CA GLN A 78 15.58 -9.65 -13.23
C GLN A 78 15.47 -11.11 -12.74
N LEU A 79 14.34 -11.77 -12.99
CA LEU A 79 14.12 -13.17 -12.63
C LEU A 79 15.13 -14.11 -13.29
N ALA A 80 15.51 -13.85 -14.54
CA ALA A 80 16.51 -14.63 -15.26
C ALA A 80 17.90 -14.60 -14.58
N ARG A 81 18.21 -13.55 -13.81
CA ARG A 81 19.52 -13.34 -13.16
C ARG A 81 19.63 -13.96 -11.76
N ILE A 82 18.51 -14.16 -11.06
CA ILE A 82 18.50 -14.63 -9.66
C ILE A 82 18.44 -16.16 -9.51
N GLN A 83 18.53 -16.93 -10.61
CA GLN A 83 18.53 -18.39 -10.63
C GLN A 83 17.43 -19.02 -9.74
N LEU A 84 16.17 -18.71 -10.04
CA LEU A 84 15.02 -19.23 -9.27
C LEU A 84 15.01 -20.77 -9.22
N PRO A 85 14.89 -21.37 -8.02
CA PRO A 85 14.52 -22.77 -7.86
C PRO A 85 13.29 -23.14 -8.71
N PRO A 86 13.27 -24.32 -9.38
CA PRO A 86 12.16 -24.72 -10.25
C PRO A 86 10.75 -24.64 -9.62
N PRO A 87 10.55 -25.01 -8.33
CA PRO A 87 9.23 -24.91 -7.69
C PRO A 87 8.71 -23.47 -7.53
N LEU A 88 9.57 -22.46 -7.59
CA LEU A 88 9.16 -21.07 -7.38
C LEU A 88 8.52 -20.43 -8.61
N LYS A 89 8.81 -20.94 -9.82
CA LYS A 89 8.16 -20.44 -11.04
C LYS A 89 6.63 -20.54 -10.98
N PRO A 90 6.03 -21.73 -10.71
CA PRO A 90 4.58 -21.83 -10.58
C PRO A 90 4.04 -21.09 -9.34
N LEU A 91 4.86 -20.85 -8.31
CA LEU A 91 4.46 -20.04 -7.16
C LEU A 91 4.32 -18.56 -7.54
N LEU A 92 5.30 -17.99 -8.25
CA LEU A 92 5.23 -16.61 -8.75
C LEU A 92 4.06 -16.42 -9.73
N GLU A 93 3.75 -17.43 -10.53
CA GLU A 93 2.56 -17.42 -11.39
C GLU A 93 1.25 -17.37 -10.57
N GLN A 94 1.18 -18.11 -9.46
CA GLN A 94 0.03 -18.03 -8.55
C GLN A 94 -0.06 -16.68 -7.84
N TYR A 95 1.08 -16.10 -7.46
CA TYR A 95 1.14 -14.73 -6.94
C TYR A 95 0.64 -13.72 -7.97
N ARG A 96 1.04 -13.85 -9.24
CA ARG A 96 0.52 -13.03 -10.34
C ARG A 96 -1.00 -13.12 -10.45
N LYS A 97 -1.57 -14.32 -10.39
CA LYS A 97 -3.03 -14.54 -10.40
C LYS A 97 -3.72 -13.88 -9.22
N LEU A 98 -3.14 -13.93 -8.02
CA LEU A 98 -3.66 -13.18 -6.88
C LEU A 98 -3.70 -11.67 -7.16
N LEU A 99 -2.63 -11.10 -7.70
CA LEU A 99 -2.60 -9.69 -8.07
C LEU A 99 -3.63 -9.34 -9.16
N GLU A 100 -3.81 -10.21 -10.15
CA GLU A 100 -4.84 -10.04 -11.18
C GLU A 100 -6.25 -10.03 -10.59
N ASN A 101 -6.55 -10.91 -9.62
CA ASN A 101 -7.82 -10.92 -8.91
C ASN A 101 -8.04 -9.64 -8.09
N ILE A 102 -7.01 -9.18 -7.35
CA ILE A 102 -7.07 -7.92 -6.59
C ILE A 102 -7.30 -6.74 -7.54
N ALA A 103 -6.60 -6.69 -8.67
CA ALA A 103 -6.73 -5.64 -9.67
C ALA A 103 -8.08 -5.66 -10.41
N ALA A 104 -8.78 -6.79 -10.44
CA ALA A 104 -10.11 -6.90 -11.01
C ALA A 104 -11.23 -6.51 -10.03
N SER A 105 -10.91 -6.29 -8.76
CA SER A 105 -11.85 -5.82 -7.75
C SER A 105 -12.27 -4.38 -8.01
N GLU A 106 -13.58 -4.12 -7.96
CA GLU A 106 -14.14 -2.77 -8.03
C GLU A 106 -13.64 -1.88 -6.87
N VAL A 107 -13.41 -2.47 -5.69
CA VAL A 107 -12.86 -1.77 -4.53
C VAL A 107 -11.49 -1.20 -4.88
N THR A 108 -10.59 -2.01 -5.45
CA THR A 108 -9.25 -1.57 -5.86
C THR A 108 -9.31 -0.45 -6.89
N GLU A 109 -10.18 -0.57 -7.90
CA GLU A 109 -10.36 0.46 -8.94
C GLU A 109 -10.84 1.79 -8.33
N ARG A 110 -11.84 1.74 -7.44
CA ARG A 110 -12.37 2.93 -6.76
C ARG A 110 -11.33 3.57 -5.84
N LEU A 111 -10.59 2.79 -5.05
CA LEU A 111 -9.52 3.29 -4.18
C LEU A 111 -8.43 4.03 -4.98
N ALA A 112 -8.01 3.48 -6.12
CA ALA A 112 -7.04 4.11 -7.00
C ALA A 112 -7.50 5.50 -7.50
N GLY A 113 -8.82 5.69 -7.68
CA GLY A 113 -9.42 6.97 -8.04
C GLY A 113 -9.42 8.02 -6.93
N LEU A 114 -9.32 7.61 -5.66
CA LEU A 114 -9.37 8.52 -4.50
C LEU A 114 -8.06 9.27 -4.22
N ARG A 115 -6.98 8.98 -4.94
CA ARG A 115 -5.65 9.62 -4.78
C ARG A 115 -5.18 9.65 -3.32
N LEU A 116 -5.21 8.48 -2.70
CA LEU A 116 -4.90 8.30 -1.28
C LEU A 116 -3.49 8.77 -0.91
N ARG A 117 -3.37 9.38 0.28
CA ARG A 117 -2.09 9.69 0.91
C ARG A 117 -1.35 8.41 1.30
N ASP A 118 -0.03 8.50 1.42
CA ASP A 118 0.82 7.34 1.74
C ASP A 118 0.49 6.68 3.08
N GLU A 119 0.05 7.45 4.08
CA GLU A 119 -0.39 6.88 5.36
C GLU A 119 -1.63 5.99 5.19
N MET A 120 -2.61 6.46 4.40
CA MET A 120 -3.83 5.70 4.15
C MET A 120 -3.53 4.42 3.36
N VAL A 121 -2.66 4.50 2.35
CA VAL A 121 -2.20 3.29 1.63
C VAL A 121 -1.52 2.31 2.59
N ALA A 122 -0.67 2.79 3.51
CA ALA A 122 -0.01 1.93 4.49
C ALA A 122 -1.01 1.27 5.47
N VAL A 123 -2.03 1.99 5.92
CA VAL A 123 -3.08 1.43 6.79
C VAL A 123 -3.92 0.40 6.04
N LEU A 124 -4.29 0.66 4.77
CA LEU A 124 -4.99 -0.32 3.93
C LEU A 124 -4.15 -1.56 3.70
N LEU A 125 -2.84 -1.41 3.42
CA LEU A 125 -1.91 -2.53 3.34
C LEU A 125 -1.87 -3.35 4.64
N SER A 126 -1.87 -2.68 5.80
CA SER A 126 -1.92 -3.34 7.11
C SER A 126 -3.23 -4.11 7.29
N ARG A 127 -4.35 -3.53 6.90
CA ARG A 127 -5.67 -4.18 6.94
C ARG A 127 -5.71 -5.43 6.04
N ILE A 128 -5.21 -5.30 4.81
CA ILE A 128 -5.23 -6.39 3.82
C ILE A 128 -4.29 -7.53 4.22
N LEU A 129 -3.09 -7.20 4.70
CA LEU A 129 -1.98 -8.17 4.81
C LEU A 129 -1.58 -8.47 6.26
N GLY A 130 -2.03 -7.70 7.24
CA GLY A 130 -1.58 -7.80 8.63
C GLY A 130 -1.90 -9.15 9.27
N ASP A 131 -3.12 -9.66 9.10
CA ASP A 131 -3.47 -11.01 9.61
C ASP A 131 -2.67 -12.10 8.91
N THR A 132 -2.53 -12.02 7.57
CA THR A 132 -1.69 -12.94 6.79
C THR A 132 -0.25 -12.94 7.31
N TYR A 133 0.34 -11.76 7.53
CA TYR A 133 1.67 -11.58 8.09
C TYR A 133 1.78 -12.17 9.51
N ASN A 134 0.81 -11.91 10.38
CA ASN A 134 0.82 -12.38 11.75
C ASN A 134 0.73 -13.91 11.85
N ARG A 135 -0.04 -14.54 10.96
CA ARG A 135 -0.18 -16.00 10.87
C ARG A 135 1.06 -16.71 10.29
N TRP A 136 1.93 -16.00 9.59
CA TRP A 136 3.18 -16.57 9.10
C TRP A 136 4.15 -16.84 10.28
N ARG A 137 4.47 -18.11 10.52
CA ARG A 137 5.23 -18.59 11.69
C ARG A 137 6.75 -18.62 11.50
N ASP A 138 7.31 -17.61 10.86
CA ASP A 138 8.77 -17.44 10.79
C ASP A 138 9.25 -16.58 11.97
N ARG A 139 10.16 -17.11 12.79
CA ARG A 139 10.72 -16.41 13.95
C ARG A 139 11.65 -15.26 13.58
N SER A 140 12.15 -15.25 12.35
CA SER A 140 13.07 -14.25 11.82
C SER A 140 12.39 -13.14 11.01
N LYS A 141 11.05 -13.17 10.89
CA LYS A 141 10.28 -12.26 10.01
C LYS A 141 10.39 -10.77 10.35
N SER A 142 10.89 -10.40 11.52
CA SER A 142 11.18 -9.01 11.93
C SER A 142 12.66 -8.77 12.26
N ALA A 143 13.52 -9.77 12.08
CA ALA A 143 14.92 -9.69 12.50
C ALA A 143 15.70 -8.66 11.67
N GLY A 144 16.31 -7.70 12.36
CA GLY A 144 17.13 -6.65 11.74
C GLY A 144 16.34 -5.64 10.91
N ALA A 145 15.02 -5.52 11.13
CA ALA A 145 14.21 -4.52 10.45
C ALA A 145 14.65 -3.10 10.83
N GLU A 146 14.91 -2.27 9.81
CA GLU A 146 15.28 -0.87 9.96
C GLU A 146 14.49 0.00 8.95
N PRO A 147 14.22 1.28 9.25
CA PRO A 147 13.57 2.17 8.30
C PRO A 147 14.35 2.27 6.98
N LEU A 148 13.62 2.13 5.87
CA LEU A 148 14.15 2.32 4.53
C LEU A 148 14.36 3.82 4.24
N PRO A 149 15.39 4.19 3.46
CA PRO A 149 15.60 5.57 3.04
C PRO A 149 14.45 6.04 2.14
N LEU A 150 14.12 7.33 2.21
CA LEU A 150 13.11 7.96 1.34
C LEU A 150 13.76 8.85 0.29
N ASP A 151 14.99 8.49 -0.10
CA ASP A 151 15.81 9.24 -1.05
C ASP A 151 15.86 8.52 -2.39
N LEU A 152 15.41 9.20 -3.44
CA LEU A 152 15.46 8.68 -4.80
C LEU A 152 16.89 8.46 -5.30
N GLY A 153 17.86 9.28 -4.88
CA GLY A 153 19.27 9.09 -5.27
C GLY A 153 19.83 7.76 -4.77
N ILE A 154 19.28 7.23 -3.68
CA ILE A 154 19.64 5.92 -3.13
C ILE A 154 18.86 4.80 -3.82
N LEU A 155 17.53 4.97 -3.96
CA LEU A 155 16.64 3.88 -4.41
C LEU A 155 16.47 3.76 -5.93
N GLY A 156 16.64 4.85 -6.68
CA GLY A 156 16.24 4.95 -8.09
C GLY A 156 17.15 4.25 -9.09
N GLU A 157 18.38 3.92 -8.69
CA GLU A 157 19.40 3.32 -9.57
C GLU A 157 19.89 1.95 -9.08
N ILE A 158 19.08 1.26 -8.28
CA ILE A 158 19.42 -0.06 -7.74
C ILE A 158 19.07 -1.15 -8.75
N ASP A 159 20.02 -2.03 -9.04
CA ASP A 159 19.76 -3.28 -9.76
C ASP A 159 19.38 -4.38 -8.76
N PHE A 160 18.10 -4.76 -8.75
CA PHE A 160 17.54 -5.64 -7.71
C PHE A 160 18.16 -7.03 -7.70
N ALA A 161 18.41 -7.62 -8.88
CA ALA A 161 18.93 -8.97 -9.01
C ALA A 161 20.35 -9.12 -8.44
N ASP A 162 21.18 -8.07 -8.49
CA ASP A 162 22.55 -8.12 -7.98
C ASP A 162 22.58 -8.30 -6.45
N HIS A 163 21.60 -7.74 -5.76
CA HIS A 163 21.49 -7.86 -4.30
C HIS A 163 20.81 -9.16 -3.84
N PHE A 164 20.28 -9.96 -4.76
CA PHE A 164 19.61 -11.22 -4.41
C PHE A 164 20.59 -12.27 -3.84
N ARG A 165 21.89 -12.14 -4.14
CA ARG A 165 22.95 -13.01 -3.61
C ARG A 165 23.46 -12.59 -2.24
N ASP A 166 23.06 -11.41 -1.76
CA ASP A 166 23.60 -10.83 -0.52
C ASP A 166 22.87 -11.33 0.75
N PHE A 167 21.81 -12.14 0.61
CA PHE A 167 21.05 -12.69 1.73
C PHE A 167 20.54 -14.11 1.45
N ASP A 168 20.07 -14.79 2.50
CA ASP A 168 19.42 -16.10 2.38
C ASP A 168 17.93 -15.93 1.99
N PRO A 169 17.52 -16.34 0.77
CA PRO A 169 16.16 -16.12 0.30
C PRO A 169 15.16 -17.17 0.82
N ARG A 170 15.57 -18.16 1.63
CA ARG A 170 14.66 -19.21 2.12
C ARG A 170 13.43 -18.66 2.86
N GLY A 171 13.62 -17.68 3.75
CA GLY A 171 12.50 -17.02 4.44
C GLY A 171 11.53 -16.35 3.47
N LEU A 172 12.06 -15.67 2.44
CA LEU A 172 11.27 -15.03 1.38
C LEU A 172 10.43 -16.04 0.59
N TRP A 173 10.99 -17.23 0.30
CA TRP A 173 10.27 -18.31 -0.36
C TRP A 173 9.12 -18.85 0.50
N THR A 174 9.39 -19.14 1.78
CA THR A 174 8.33 -19.61 2.69
C THR A 174 7.22 -18.56 2.87
N PHE A 175 7.56 -17.27 2.82
CA PHE A 175 6.57 -16.20 2.86
C PHE A 175 5.73 -16.16 1.57
N ALA A 176 6.35 -16.28 0.40
CA ALA A 176 5.63 -16.31 -0.88
C ALA A 176 4.67 -17.52 -0.96
N GLU A 177 5.10 -18.69 -0.47
CA GLU A 177 4.26 -19.88 -0.33
C GLU A 177 3.06 -19.60 0.59
N HIS A 178 3.31 -19.02 1.76
CA HIS A 178 2.26 -18.64 2.71
C HIS A 178 1.29 -17.62 2.12
N LEU A 179 1.79 -16.61 1.41
CA LEU A 179 0.98 -15.57 0.77
C LEU A 179 0.01 -16.17 -0.26
N VAL A 180 0.52 -17.05 -1.13
CA VAL A 180 -0.29 -17.74 -2.13
C VAL A 180 -1.31 -18.67 -1.47
N ALA A 181 -0.91 -19.39 -0.42
CA ALA A 181 -1.82 -20.23 0.35
C ALA A 181 -2.94 -19.43 1.06
N GLN A 182 -2.72 -18.14 1.35
CA GLN A 182 -3.70 -17.22 1.94
C GLN A 182 -4.39 -16.32 0.90
N SER A 183 -4.23 -16.58 -0.39
CA SER A 183 -4.75 -15.74 -1.50
C SER A 183 -6.24 -15.38 -1.36
N MET A 184 -7.09 -16.35 -1.03
CA MET A 184 -8.53 -16.10 -0.83
C MET A 184 -8.79 -15.16 0.35
N HIS A 185 -8.09 -15.34 1.47
CA HIS A 185 -8.23 -14.47 2.63
C HIS A 185 -7.80 -13.04 2.31
N ILE A 186 -6.66 -12.87 1.62
CA ILE A 186 -6.16 -11.55 1.18
C ILE A 186 -7.18 -10.89 0.26
N TYR A 187 -7.72 -11.62 -0.71
CA TYR A 187 -8.75 -11.11 -1.62
C TYR A 187 -10.02 -10.70 -0.85
N THR A 188 -10.48 -11.51 0.11
CA THR A 188 -11.59 -11.13 0.99
C THR A 188 -11.28 -9.87 1.80
N GLN A 189 -10.07 -9.68 2.32
CA GLN A 189 -9.73 -8.45 3.03
C GLN A 189 -9.79 -7.20 2.15
N VAL A 190 -9.49 -7.32 0.85
CA VAL A 190 -9.69 -6.25 -0.13
C VAL A 190 -11.18 -5.95 -0.28
N GLU A 191 -12.01 -6.97 -0.50
CA GLU A 191 -13.47 -6.79 -0.68
C GLU A 191 -14.19 -6.25 0.57
N LEU A 192 -13.59 -6.39 1.76
CA LEU A 192 -14.13 -5.88 3.03
C LEU A 192 -13.70 -4.43 3.36
N ILE A 193 -13.04 -3.74 2.44
CA ILE A 193 -12.71 -2.32 2.63
C ILE A 193 -13.98 -1.49 2.42
N ASP A 194 -14.35 -0.74 3.45
CA ASP A 194 -15.41 0.25 3.35
C ASP A 194 -14.90 1.50 2.62
N LEU A 195 -15.38 1.69 1.39
CA LEU A 195 -14.95 2.79 0.52
C LEU A 195 -15.40 4.17 1.02
N ASP A 196 -16.54 4.23 1.69
CA ASP A 196 -17.13 5.47 2.16
C ASP A 196 -16.39 5.98 3.40
N THR A 197 -15.98 5.09 4.30
CA THR A 197 -15.05 5.41 5.40
C THR A 197 -13.71 5.90 4.87
N VAL A 198 -13.13 5.21 3.88
CA VAL A 198 -11.84 5.64 3.28
C VAL A 198 -11.99 7.03 2.64
N ARG A 199 -13.07 7.26 1.89
CA ARG A 199 -13.35 8.53 1.23
C ARG A 199 -13.51 9.66 2.24
N LEU A 200 -14.30 9.46 3.29
CA LEU A 200 -14.54 10.45 4.33
C LEU A 200 -13.24 10.83 5.07
N LEU A 201 -12.43 9.83 5.45
CA LEU A 201 -11.12 10.06 6.07
C LEU A 201 -10.13 10.76 5.12
N GLY A 202 -10.32 10.61 3.80
CA GLY A 202 -9.61 11.39 2.78
C GLY A 202 -10.02 12.86 2.75
N LEU A 203 -11.32 13.16 2.83
CA LEU A 203 -11.89 14.52 2.72
C LEU A 203 -11.51 15.44 3.89
N PHE A 204 -11.53 14.94 5.13
CA PHE A 204 -11.31 15.77 6.33
C PHE A 204 -9.93 16.44 6.45
N LYS A 205 -9.01 16.22 5.50
CA LYS A 205 -7.69 16.85 5.50
C LYS A 205 -7.42 17.78 4.31
N GLU A 206 -8.24 17.79 3.25
CA GLU A 206 -8.11 18.82 2.20
C GLU A 206 -8.37 20.23 2.78
N ASP A 207 -9.25 20.35 3.77
CA ASP A 207 -9.57 21.62 4.46
C ASP A 207 -8.48 22.10 5.45
N SER A 208 -7.46 21.29 5.73
CA SER A 208 -6.32 21.70 6.58
C SER A 208 -5.36 22.66 5.87
N ALA A 209 -5.53 22.89 4.57
CA ALA A 209 -4.81 23.92 3.81
C ALA A 209 -5.22 25.35 4.19
N SER A 210 -6.32 25.52 4.94
CA SER A 210 -6.76 26.80 5.53
C SER A 210 -6.48 26.88 7.03
N GLY A 211 -5.20 26.97 7.41
CA GLY A 211 -4.72 27.70 8.59
C GLY A 211 -5.36 27.46 9.97
N SER A 212 -6.06 26.36 10.19
CA SER A 212 -6.59 25.98 11.51
C SER A 212 -5.82 24.79 12.06
N GLU A 213 -4.75 25.08 12.80
CA GLU A 213 -3.94 24.11 13.54
C GLU A 213 -4.70 23.44 14.71
N ALA A 214 -6.01 23.69 14.89
CA ALA A 214 -6.72 23.30 16.11
C ALA A 214 -7.33 21.89 16.10
N LEU A 215 -7.42 21.19 14.95
CA LEU A 215 -7.99 19.83 14.86
C LEU A 215 -7.23 18.87 13.91
N GLY A 216 -6.15 19.33 13.27
CA GLY A 216 -5.46 18.64 12.16
C GLY A 216 -4.09 18.06 12.49
N GLY A 217 -3.82 17.72 13.76
CA GLY A 217 -2.64 16.93 14.11
C GLY A 217 -2.63 15.63 13.28
N ALA A 218 -1.47 15.23 12.76
CA ALA A 218 -1.33 14.03 11.96
C ALA A 218 -2.05 12.85 12.64
N ILE A 219 -3.20 12.45 12.10
CA ILE A 219 -3.96 11.31 12.62
C ILE A 219 -2.98 10.15 12.77
N ASP A 220 -2.87 9.59 13.98
CA ASP A 220 -2.00 8.46 14.24
C ASP A 220 -2.39 7.32 13.29
N LEU A 221 -1.40 6.57 12.79
CA LEU A 221 -1.66 5.39 11.98
C LEU A 221 -2.54 4.38 12.73
N VAL A 222 -2.37 4.31 14.05
CA VAL A 222 -3.19 3.44 14.91
C VAL A 222 -4.64 3.91 14.93
N ASP A 223 -4.87 5.22 15.03
CA ASP A 223 -6.23 5.79 15.01
C ASP A 223 -6.90 5.60 13.65
N LEU A 224 -6.17 5.81 12.54
CA LEU A 224 -6.66 5.51 11.19
C LEU A 224 -6.99 4.02 11.01
N PHE A 225 -6.13 3.14 11.53
CA PHE A 225 -6.36 1.70 11.48
C PHE A 225 -7.59 1.30 12.28
N ALA A 226 -7.75 1.83 13.50
CA ALA A 226 -8.91 1.59 14.35
C ALA A 226 -10.20 2.10 13.71
N ALA A 227 -10.18 3.30 13.13
CA ALA A 227 -11.33 3.89 12.45
C ALA A 227 -11.81 3.01 11.28
N LEU A 228 -10.92 2.54 10.41
CA LEU A 228 -11.32 1.64 9.32
C LEU A 228 -11.87 0.31 9.85
N GLY A 229 -11.39 -0.16 11.01
CA GLY A 229 -11.79 -1.43 11.63
C GLY A 229 -13.13 -1.40 12.39
N SER A 230 -13.69 -0.22 12.67
CA SER A 230 -14.88 -0.06 13.48
C SER A 230 -16.16 -0.07 12.63
N PRO A 231 -17.12 -0.98 12.91
CA PRO A 231 -18.44 -0.94 12.29
C PRO A 231 -19.15 0.40 12.53
N GLU A 232 -19.00 0.97 13.72
CA GLU A 232 -19.61 2.26 14.07
C GLU A 232 -19.05 3.40 13.23
N ALA A 233 -17.74 3.39 12.95
CA ALA A 233 -17.12 4.38 12.08
C ALA A 233 -17.63 4.27 10.63
N ASN A 234 -17.89 3.06 10.14
CA ASN A 234 -18.49 2.85 8.83
C ASN A 234 -19.91 3.39 8.76
N ASP A 235 -20.74 3.10 9.76
CA ASP A 235 -22.12 3.62 9.82
C ASP A 235 -22.14 5.16 9.85
N VAL A 236 -21.27 5.76 10.66
CA VAL A 236 -21.11 7.22 10.72
C VAL A 236 -20.65 7.77 9.37
N ALA A 237 -19.75 7.07 8.67
CA ALA A 237 -19.24 7.56 7.40
C ALA A 237 -20.28 7.55 6.29
N ASN A 238 -21.02 6.44 6.18
CA ASN A 238 -22.14 6.30 5.26
C ASN A 238 -23.18 7.41 5.48
N PHE A 239 -23.60 7.59 6.73
CA PHE A 239 -24.54 8.66 7.09
C PHE A 239 -23.99 10.06 6.79
N SER A 240 -22.70 10.30 7.05
CA SER A 240 -22.07 11.60 6.80
C SER A 240 -22.07 11.93 5.30
N LEU A 241 -21.71 10.98 4.45
CA LEU A 241 -21.68 11.18 3.00
C LEU A 241 -23.08 11.37 2.40
N ASP A 242 -24.10 10.71 2.96
CA ASP A 242 -25.51 10.91 2.57
C ASP A 242 -26.02 12.33 2.90
N LEU A 243 -25.55 12.92 4.00
CA LEU A 243 -25.98 14.26 4.43
C LEU A 243 -25.26 15.41 3.72
N LEU A 244 -24.04 15.20 3.21
CA LEU A 244 -23.23 16.26 2.60
C LEU A 244 -23.97 17.03 1.48
N PRO A 245 -24.67 16.39 0.54
CA PRO A 245 -25.45 17.09 -0.48
C PRO A 245 -26.55 17.98 0.12
N SER A 246 -27.30 17.47 1.11
CA SER A 246 -28.44 18.17 1.72
C SER A 246 -28.03 19.41 2.53
N VAL A 247 -26.86 19.37 3.18
CA VAL A 247 -26.31 20.52 3.93
C VAL A 247 -25.78 21.61 2.97
N LEU A 248 -25.19 21.22 1.84
CA LEU A 248 -24.72 22.16 0.83
C LEU A 248 -25.89 22.85 0.10
N GLU A 249 -26.98 22.14 -0.13
CA GLU A 249 -28.20 22.67 -0.74
C GLU A 249 -28.91 23.70 0.18
N THR A 250 -28.97 23.43 1.48
CA THR A 250 -29.50 24.38 2.48
C THR A 250 -28.62 25.62 2.68
N ARG A 251 -27.30 25.53 2.49
CA ARG A 251 -26.43 26.73 2.45
C ARG A 251 -26.62 27.57 1.19
N ARG A 252 -26.91 26.97 0.03
CA ARG A 252 -27.26 27.71 -1.19
C ARG A 252 -28.60 28.44 -1.07
N SER A 253 -29.59 27.85 -0.39
CA SER A 253 -30.91 28.47 -0.23
C SER A 253 -30.94 29.64 0.78
N THR A 254 -30.00 29.69 1.72
CA THR A 254 -29.90 30.78 2.73
C THR A 254 -29.16 32.01 2.23
N GLY A 255 -28.40 31.92 1.13
CA GLY A 255 -27.66 33.04 0.53
C GLY A 255 -28.47 33.95 -0.42
N ALA A 256 -29.76 33.67 -0.64
CA ALA A 256 -30.59 34.36 -1.64
C ALA A 256 -31.90 34.93 -1.06
N GLN A 257 -31.85 35.53 0.13
CA GLN A 257 -32.96 36.34 0.65
C GLN A 257 -32.50 37.78 0.90
N THR A 258 -32.50 38.59 -0.16
CA THR A 258 -32.59 40.05 -0.02
C THR A 258 -34.05 40.41 0.21
N PHE A 259 -34.39 40.79 1.45
CA PHE A 259 -35.68 41.39 1.76
C PHE A 259 -35.74 42.78 1.10
N ALA A 260 -36.64 42.96 0.15
CA ALA A 260 -37.05 44.30 -0.28
C ALA A 260 -37.86 44.92 0.88
N VAL A 261 -37.37 46.03 1.40
CA VAL A 261 -38.09 46.85 2.38
C VAL A 261 -38.77 47.97 1.60
N ASP A 262 -40.10 48.00 1.63
CA ASP A 262 -40.93 49.14 1.22
C ASP A 262 -40.84 50.28 2.26
#